data_AF-A0A920M6S9-F1
#
_entry.id   AF-A0A920M6S9-F1
#
_cell.length_a   1.000
_cell.length_b   1.000
_cell.length_c   1.000
_cell.angle_alpha   90.00
_cell.angle_beta   90.00
_cell.angle_gamma   90.00
#
_symmetry.space_group_name_H-M   'P 1'
#
loop_
_entity.id
_entity.type
_entity.pdbx_description
1 polymer ?
#
loop_
_entity_poly.entity_id
_entity_poly.type
_entity_poly.pdbx_seq_one_letter_code
_entity_poly.pdbx_strand_id
1 'polypeptide(L)'
;MEKKGIYKIVFIQGSEVYEVYAKSIFQSDLYGFVEVEEYLFDQNSKIVVDTSEEKLKNELKGVKRSYIPMNQVLRIDEVEEKVAQK
;
A
#
# COMPACT_ATOMS: atom_id res chain seq x y z
N MET A 1 19.92 -7.34 10.59
CA MET A 1 18.57 -6.83 10.91
C MET A 1 18.28 -5.75 9.89
N GLU A 2 17.58 -6.10 8.81
CA GLU A 2 17.22 -5.14 7.77
C GLU A 2 16.31 -4.08 8.36
N LYS A 3 16.56 -2.81 8.02
CA LYS A 3 15.74 -1.69 8.47
C LYS A 3 14.32 -1.95 7.99
N LYS A 4 13.38 -2.11 8.93
CA LYS A 4 11.95 -2.16 8.61
C LYS A 4 11.50 -0.75 8.25
N GLY A 5 11.73 -0.36 7.00
CA GLY A 5 11.22 0.89 6.43
C GLY A 5 9.71 0.84 6.24
N ILE A 6 9.08 2.01 6.13
CA ILE A 6 7.69 2.11 5.65
C ILE A 6 7.76 2.31 4.15
N TYR A 7 7.02 1.50 3.39
CA TYR A 7 6.95 1.63 1.94
C TYR A 7 5.63 2.28 1.56
N LYS A 8 5.70 3.31 0.73
CA LYS A 8 4.55 3.88 0.02
C LYS A 8 4.47 3.22 -1.36
N ILE A 9 3.38 2.53 -1.64
CA ILE A 9 3.14 1.86 -2.92
C ILE A 9 1.98 2.55 -3.62
N VAL A 10 2.22 3.01 -4.84
CA VAL A 10 1.21 3.60 -5.73
C VAL A 10 1.02 2.65 -6.91
N PHE A 11 -0.21 2.19 -7.14
CA PHE A 11 -0.52 1.23 -8.20
C PHE A 11 -1.92 1.45 -8.75
N ILE A 12 -2.19 0.91 -9.93
CA ILE A 12 -3.50 0.95 -10.57
C ILE A 12 -4.29 -0.31 -10.22
N GLN A 13 -5.55 -0.14 -9.85
CA GLN A 13 -6.51 -1.23 -9.70
C GLN A 13 -7.79 -0.88 -10.46
N GLY A 14 -8.05 -1.59 -11.54
CA GLY A 14 -9.14 -1.24 -12.46
C GLY A 14 -8.90 0.13 -13.11
N SER A 15 -9.78 1.08 -12.86
CA SER A 15 -9.67 2.47 -13.35
C SER A 15 -9.21 3.46 -12.29
N GLU A 16 -8.83 2.98 -11.10
CA GLU A 16 -8.51 3.81 -9.93
C GLU A 16 -7.02 3.68 -9.57
N VAL A 17 -6.44 4.75 -9.00
CA VAL A 17 -5.07 4.76 -8.48
C VAL A 17 -5.12 4.60 -6.97
N TYR A 18 -4.43 3.57 -6.49
CA TYR A 18 -4.39 3.18 -5.09
C TYR A 18 -3.07 3.66 -4.49
N GLU A 19 -3.15 4.31 -3.33
CA GLU A 19 -1.99 4.68 -2.52
C GLU A 19 -2.07 3.92 -1.19
N VAL A 20 -1.09 3.06 -0.94
CA VAL A 20 -1.04 2.23 0.28
C VAL A 20 0.31 2.34 0.95
N TYR A 21 0.31 2.10 2.26
CA TYR A 21 1.54 2.03 3.04
C TYR A 21 1.65 0.63 3.66
N ALA A 22 2.86 0.08 3.66
CA ALA A 22 3.15 -1.27 4.13
C ALA A 22 4.53 -1.32 4.80
N LYS A 23 4.78 -2.33 5.63
CA LYS A 23 6.11 -2.53 6.24
C LYS A 23 7.00 -3.49 5.47
N SER A 24 6.41 -4.29 4.60
CA SER A 24 7.09 -5.41 3.96
C SER A 24 6.71 -5.45 2.49
N ILE A 25 7.73 -5.38 1.63
CA ILE A 25 7.60 -5.52 0.19
C ILE A 25 8.73 -6.41 -0.35
N PHE A 26 8.39 -7.36 -1.22
CA PHE A 26 9.38 -8.29 -1.75
C PHE A 26 8.98 -8.83 -3.13
N GLN A 27 9.97 -9.33 -3.85
CA GLN A 27 9.73 -10.03 -5.11
C GLN A 27 8.91 -11.29 -4.83
N SER A 28 7.85 -11.49 -5.62
CA SER A 28 7.02 -12.68 -5.47
C SER A 28 7.65 -13.92 -6.10
N ASP A 29 7.30 -15.08 -5.55
CA ASP A 29 7.47 -16.37 -6.24
C ASP A 29 6.58 -16.47 -7.50
N LEU A 30 5.53 -15.64 -7.58
CA LEU A 30 4.73 -15.46 -8.78
C LEU A 30 5.43 -14.50 -9.74
N TYR A 31 5.84 -15.02 -10.90
CA TYR A 31 6.51 -14.23 -11.92
C TYR A 31 5.69 -13.00 -12.32
N GLY A 32 6.31 -11.82 -12.25
CA GLY A 32 5.69 -10.55 -12.61
C GLY A 32 4.84 -9.92 -11.52
N PHE A 33 4.91 -10.40 -10.28
CA PHE A 33 4.20 -9.83 -9.12
C PHE A 33 5.16 -9.33 -8.03
N VAL A 34 4.68 -8.34 -7.30
CA VAL A 34 5.28 -7.86 -6.05
C VAL A 34 4.35 -8.22 -4.91
N GLU A 35 4.93 -8.76 -3.83
CA GLU A 35 4.21 -9.07 -2.60
C GLU A 35 4.27 -7.89 -1.64
N VAL A 36 3.10 -7.49 -1.15
CA VAL A 36 2.95 -6.42 -0.17
C VAL A 36 2.23 -6.97 1.06
N GLU A 37 2.83 -6.79 2.23
CA GLU A 37 2.33 -7.28 3.51
C GLU A 37 2.38 -6.21 4.60
N GLU A 38 1.71 -6.49 5.73
CA GLU A 38 1.70 -5.61 6.91
C GLU A 38 1.22 -4.20 6.56
N TYR A 39 0.06 -4.13 5.87
CA TYR A 39 -0.57 -2.87 5.52
C TYR A 39 -0.81 -1.97 6.75
N LEU A 40 -0.48 -0.70 6.59
CA LEU A 40 -0.63 0.33 7.60
C LEU A 40 -1.86 1.17 7.26
N PHE A 41 -3.00 0.81 7.83
CA PHE A 41 -4.20 1.66 7.81
C PHE A 41 -4.24 2.48 9.09
N ASP A 42 -4.22 3.80 9.00
CA ASP A 42 -4.22 4.63 10.19
C ASP A 42 -5.63 4.68 10.79
N GLN A 43 -5.72 4.79 12.12
CA GLN A 43 -6.99 5.05 12.82
C GLN A 43 -7.17 6.56 13.11
N ASN A 44 -6.16 7.39 12.79
CA ASN A 44 -6.06 8.76 13.29
C ASN A 44 -5.96 9.87 12.21
N SER A 45 -6.22 9.61 10.92
CA SER A 45 -6.38 10.68 9.93
C SER A 45 -7.71 11.42 10.18
N LYS A 46 -7.68 12.38 11.11
CA LYS A 46 -8.84 13.17 11.55
C LYS A 46 -9.24 14.29 10.58
N ILE A 47 -8.83 14.21 9.31
CA ILE A 47 -9.01 15.29 8.33
C ILE A 47 -9.62 14.65 7.09
N VAL A 48 -10.92 14.92 6.89
CA VAL A 48 -11.74 14.58 5.72
C VAL A 48 -11.48 13.17 5.20
N VAL A 49 -12.16 12.18 5.78
CA VAL A 49 -12.16 10.82 5.26
C VAL A 49 -12.68 10.85 3.83
N ASP A 50 -11.77 10.82 2.86
CA ASP A 50 -12.11 10.65 1.45
C ASP A 50 -12.74 9.26 1.32
N THR A 51 -13.85 9.16 0.58
CA THR A 51 -14.58 7.89 0.39
C THR A 51 -13.65 6.79 -0.13
N SER A 52 -12.58 7.19 -0.82
CA SER A 52 -11.54 6.31 -1.36
C SER A 52 -10.72 5.58 -0.28
N GLU A 53 -10.36 6.23 0.84
CA GLU A 53 -9.56 5.58 1.90
C GLU A 53 -10.39 4.55 2.67
N GLU A 54 -11.64 4.87 2.98
CA GLU A 54 -12.56 3.93 3.64
C GLU A 54 -12.89 2.73 2.76
N LYS A 55 -13.12 2.93 1.46
CA LYS A 55 -13.29 1.84 0.49
C LYS A 55 -12.08 0.92 0.49
N LEU A 56 -10.88 1.49 0.35
CA LEU A 56 -9.64 0.75 0.27
C LEU A 56 -9.36 -0.03 1.55
N LYS A 57 -9.65 0.56 2.71
CA LYS A 57 -9.59 -0.12 4.02
C LYS A 57 -10.59 -1.27 4.12
N ASN A 58 -11.80 -1.11 3.60
CA ASN A 58 -12.82 -2.16 3.58
C ASN A 58 -12.45 -3.30 2.62
N GLU A 59 -11.95 -2.98 1.43
CA GLU A 59 -11.51 -3.95 0.44
C GLU A 59 -10.31 -4.77 0.92
N LEU A 60 -9.33 -4.12 1.57
CA LEU A 60 -8.15 -4.78 2.11
C LEU A 60 -8.36 -5.32 3.53
N LYS A 61 -9.57 -5.22 4.08
CA LYS A 61 -9.87 -5.71 5.43
C LYS A 61 -9.71 -7.23 5.49
N GLY A 62 -8.76 -7.69 6.30
CA GLY A 62 -8.46 -9.11 6.45
C GLY A 62 -7.53 -9.68 5.38
N VAL A 63 -7.07 -8.86 4.43
CA VAL A 63 -6.02 -9.23 3.48
C VAL A 63 -4.68 -9.25 4.23
N LYS A 64 -4.03 -10.41 4.25
CA LYS A 64 -2.71 -10.56 4.88
C LYS A 64 -1.57 -10.15 3.93
N ARG A 65 -1.76 -10.42 2.65
CA ARG A 65 -0.78 -10.29 1.58
C ARG A 65 -1.51 -10.00 0.28
N SER A 66 -1.02 -9.04 -0.49
CA SER A 66 -1.47 -8.82 -1.86
C SER A 66 -0.36 -9.10 -2.85
N TYR A 67 -0.75 -9.62 -4.01
CA TYR A 67 0.12 -9.85 -5.15
C TYR A 67 -0.26 -8.81 -6.20
N ILE A 68 0.58 -7.78 -6.34
CA ILE A 68 0.32 -6.68 -7.27
C ILE A 68 1.15 -6.93 -8.54
N PRO A 69 0.51 -7.01 -9.73
CA PRO A 69 1.26 -7.12 -10.98
C PRO A 69 2.24 -5.95 -11.15
N MET A 70 3.49 -6.23 -11.51
CA MET A 70 4.53 -5.20 -11.66
C MET A 70 4.15 -4.13 -12.70
N ASN A 71 3.40 -4.49 -13.74
CA ASN A 71 2.93 -3.56 -14.76
C ASN A 71 1.80 -2.64 -14.28
N GLN A 72 1.19 -2.90 -13.13
CA GLN A 72 0.20 -2.04 -12.48
C GLN A 72 0.83 -1.13 -11.43
N VAL A 73 2.06 -1.40 -11.00
CA VAL A 73 2.79 -0.56 -10.04
C VAL A 73 3.26 0.70 -10.76
N LEU A 74 2.88 1.86 -10.22
CA LEU A 74 3.34 3.17 -10.68
C LEU A 74 4.62 3.59 -9.98
N ARG A 75 4.69 3.43 -8.65
CA ARG A 75 5.86 3.80 -7.86
C ARG A 75 5.90 3.08 -6.51
N ILE A 76 7.10 2.78 -6.03
CA ILE A 76 7.38 2.31 -4.67
C ILE A 76 8.45 3.22 -4.09
N ASP A 77 8.15 3.87 -2.96
CA ASP A 77 9.09 4.70 -2.23
C ASP A 77 9.31 4.11 -0.83
N GLU A 78 10.55 4.04 -0.35
CA GLU A 78 10.85 3.83 1.08
C GLU A 78 10.85 5.20 1.76
N VAL A 79 10.00 5.37 2.78
CA VAL A 79 9.77 6.63 3.48
C VAL A 79 10.01 6.47 4.99
N GLU A 80 10.51 7.54 5.62
CA GLU A 80 10.75 7.55 7.06
C GLU A 80 9.45 7.57 7.87
N GLU A 81 8.44 8.33 7.39
CA GLU A 81 7.12 8.42 7.99
C GLU A 81 6.05 8.58 6.89
N LYS A 82 4.78 8.25 7.21
CA LYS A 82 3.66 8.64 6.35
C LYS A 82 3.62 10.17 6.25
N VAL A 83 3.90 10.71 5.08
CA VAL A 83 3.67 12.14 4.82
C VAL A 83 2.15 12.35 4.86
N ALA A 84 1.63 12.91 5.96
CA ALA A 84 0.26 13.38 5.99
C ALA A 84 0.08 14.39 4.86
N GLN A 85 -0.71 14.03 3.84
CA GLN A 85 -1.10 14.99 2.81
C GLN A 85 -1.88 16.10 3.53
N LYS A 86 -1.37 17.33 3.41
CA LYS A 86 -1.93 18.54 4.02
C LYS A 86 -3.09 19.07 3.20
#